data_AF-A0A0Q9X3T9-F1
#
_entry.id   AF-A0A0Q9X3T9-F1
#
_cell.length_a   1.000
_cell.length_b   1.000
_cell.length_c   1.000
_cell.angle_alpha   90.00
_cell.angle_beta   90.00
_cell.angle_gamma   90.00
#
_symmetry.space_group_name_H-M   'P 1'
#
loop_
_entity.id
_entity.type
_entity.pdbx_description
1 polymer ?
#
loop_
_entity_poly.entity_id
_entity_poly.type
_entity_poly.pdbx_seq_one_letter_code
_entity_poly.pdbx_strand_id
1 'polypeptide(L)'
;MFIRIHSGSESVLDIVVTWNTRDNTKESICEFGINGLEHTVKSNKPPVAFVDGGPKNAKQYIHRVTLAQLQPNTTYRYHCGSRLGWSAMYSFRTIFEHSNWSPSLAIYGDMGVVNAASLPALQRETQLGMYDAILHMGDFAYDMCHEDGSVGDEFMRQVETIAAYVPYMVCVGNHEQK
;
A
#
# COMPACT_ATOMS: atom_id res chain seq x y z
N MET A 1 -1.95 11.23 -2.10
CA MET A 1 -0.94 10.16 -2.25
C MET A 1 -1.44 9.03 -1.38
N PHE A 2 -1.55 7.84 -1.95
CA PHE A 2 -1.89 6.60 -1.27
C PHE A 2 -0.69 5.68 -1.39
N ILE A 3 -0.30 5.01 -0.31
CA ILE A 3 0.84 4.10 -0.27
C ILE A 3 0.38 2.73 0.20
N ARG A 4 0.85 1.70 -0.51
CA ARG A 4 0.70 0.31 -0.07
C ARG A 4 1.96 -0.50 -0.32
N ILE A 5 2.14 -1.53 0.50
CA ILE A 5 3.18 -2.53 0.29
C ILE A 5 2.56 -3.91 0.01
N HIS A 6 3.25 -4.73 -0.78
CA HIS A 6 2.89 -6.14 -0.96
C HIS A 6 4.14 -7.00 -1.16
N SER A 7 4.06 -8.29 -0.90
CA SER A 7 5.17 -9.22 -1.14
C SER A 7 5.52 -9.27 -2.63
N GLY A 8 6.82 -9.39 -2.92
CA GLY A 8 7.33 -9.58 -4.27
C GLY A 8 7.03 -10.96 -4.83
N SER A 9 7.09 -11.09 -6.14
CA SER A 9 6.82 -12.36 -6.85
C SER A 9 7.99 -13.32 -6.85
N GLU A 10 9.21 -12.83 -6.64
CA GLU A 10 10.45 -13.63 -6.72
C GLU A 10 10.87 -14.17 -5.35
N SER A 11 10.73 -13.35 -4.29
CA SER A 11 10.97 -13.76 -2.90
C SER A 11 9.92 -13.16 -1.97
N VAL A 12 9.59 -13.91 -0.92
CA VAL A 12 8.77 -13.42 0.20
C VAL A 12 9.47 -12.36 1.04
N LEU A 13 10.79 -12.21 0.87
CA LEU A 13 11.61 -11.16 1.47
C LEU A 13 11.76 -9.93 0.57
N ASP A 14 11.14 -9.95 -0.60
CA ASP A 14 11.01 -8.75 -1.43
C ASP A 14 9.71 -8.04 -1.08
N ILE A 15 9.77 -6.72 -0.95
CA ILE A 15 8.59 -5.88 -0.70
C ILE A 15 8.47 -4.86 -1.83
N VAL A 16 7.30 -4.82 -2.47
CA VAL A 16 6.99 -3.84 -3.50
C VAL A 16 6.20 -2.70 -2.88
N VAL A 17 6.79 -1.50 -2.88
CA VAL A 17 6.14 -0.26 -2.47
C VAL A 17 5.46 0.36 -3.69
N THR A 18 4.15 0.57 -3.59
CA THR A 18 3.34 1.20 -4.65
C THR A 18 2.69 2.47 -4.11
N TRP A 19 2.75 3.55 -4.87
CA TRP A 19 2.06 4.79 -4.51
C TRP A 19 1.56 5.57 -5.72
N ASN A 20 0.73 6.60 -5.50
CA ASN A 20 0.24 7.49 -6.56
C ASN A 20 0.53 8.98 -6.31
N THR A 21 0.73 9.72 -7.40
CA THR A 21 0.80 11.19 -7.41
C THR A 21 -0.15 11.78 -8.45
N ARG A 22 -0.54 13.04 -8.29
CA ARG A 22 -1.36 13.77 -9.28
C ARG A 22 -0.53 14.22 -10.49
N ASP A 23 0.72 14.57 -10.25
CA ASP A 23 1.66 15.03 -11.28
C ASP A 23 2.73 13.98 -11.60
N ASN A 24 3.25 14.01 -12.83
CA ASN A 24 4.34 13.14 -13.24
C ASN A 24 5.67 13.59 -12.63
N THR A 25 6.13 12.88 -11.61
CA THR A 25 7.44 13.16 -10.99
C THR A 25 8.63 12.67 -11.83
N LYS A 26 8.38 11.90 -12.90
CA LYS A 26 9.36 11.22 -13.77
C LYS A 26 10.22 10.15 -13.07
N GLU A 27 10.23 10.12 -11.75
CA GLU A 27 11.08 9.26 -10.94
C GLU A 27 10.27 8.63 -9.82
N SER A 28 10.57 7.36 -9.53
CA SER A 28 10.02 6.62 -8.40
C SER A 28 11.18 6.17 -7.54
N ILE A 29 11.36 6.81 -6.38
CA ILE A 29 12.46 6.54 -5.46
C ILE A 29 11.88 6.09 -4.12
N CYS A 30 12.49 5.07 -3.52
CA CYS A 30 12.21 4.64 -2.16
C CYS A 30 13.52 4.63 -1.40
N GLU A 31 13.53 5.23 -0.21
CA GLU A 31 14.65 5.10 0.72
C GLU A 31 14.19 4.30 1.93
N PHE A 32 15.05 3.41 2.43
CA PHE A 32 14.70 2.51 3.52
C PHE A 32 15.92 2.03 4.31
N GLY A 33 15.68 1.48 5.50
CA GLY A 33 16.71 0.83 6.32
C GLY A 33 16.23 0.52 7.74
N ILE A 34 17.12 -0.02 8.56
CA ILE A 34 16.79 -0.53 9.90
C ILE A 34 16.98 0.57 10.97
N ASN A 35 18.16 1.21 10.96
CA ASN A 35 18.52 2.27 11.92
C ASN A 35 18.51 3.67 11.29
N GLY A 36 18.05 3.78 10.04
CA GLY A 36 18.03 4.99 9.24
C GLY A 36 17.63 4.68 7.80
N LEU A 37 17.69 5.68 6.93
CA LEU A 37 17.46 5.53 5.48
C LEU A 37 18.80 5.24 4.79
N GLU A 38 19.31 4.04 5.00
CA GLU A 38 20.67 3.63 4.58
C GLU A 38 20.71 3.19 3.10
N HIS A 39 19.56 2.79 2.56
CA HIS A 39 19.43 2.28 1.21
C HIS A 39 18.50 3.15 0.39
N THR A 40 18.88 3.43 -0.85
CA THR A 40 18.05 4.13 -1.84
C THR A 40 17.86 3.25 -3.06
N VAL A 41 16.61 3.00 -3.44
CA VAL A 41 16.26 2.26 -4.65
C VAL A 41 15.42 3.15 -5.56
N LYS A 42 15.83 3.24 -6.81
CA LYS A 42 15.09 3.91 -7.87
C LYS A 42 14.51 2.88 -8.83
N SER A 43 13.24 3.03 -9.18
CA SER A 43 12.60 2.19 -10.19
C SER A 43 13.27 2.37 -11.55
N ASN A 44 13.47 1.26 -12.27
CA ASN A 44 13.94 1.27 -13.65
C ASN A 44 12.83 1.67 -14.65
N LYS A 45 11.57 1.70 -14.22
CA LYS A 45 10.42 2.10 -15.02
C LYS A 45 9.91 3.47 -14.58
N PRO A 46 9.50 4.34 -15.52
CA PRO A 46 8.85 5.59 -15.17
C PRO A 46 7.47 5.31 -14.53
N PRO A 47 6.91 6.30 -13.81
CA PRO A 47 5.55 6.21 -13.29
C PRO A 47 4.55 6.00 -14.43
N VAL A 48 3.59 5.09 -14.23
CA VAL A 48 2.57 4.75 -15.23
C VAL A 48 1.37 5.68 -15.07
N ALA A 49 0.97 6.36 -16.14
CA ALA A 49 -0.22 7.19 -16.11
C ALA A 49 -1.49 6.33 -16.07
N PHE A 50 -2.40 6.68 -15.16
CA PHE A 50 -3.76 6.19 -15.08
C PHE A 50 -4.71 7.38 -15.27
N VAL A 51 -5.75 7.19 -16.07
CA VAL A 51 -6.80 8.19 -16.29
C VAL A 51 -8.10 7.53 -15.88
N ASP A 52 -8.82 8.13 -14.95
CA ASP A 52 -10.11 7.60 -14.54
C ASP A 52 -11.16 7.75 -15.65
N GLY A 53 -12.22 6.94 -15.58
CA GLY A 53 -13.36 7.02 -16.51
C GLY A 53 -14.38 8.10 -16.14
N GLY A 54 -14.05 9.00 -15.20
CA GLY A 54 -14.94 10.04 -14.72
C GLY A 54 -15.12 11.17 -15.74
N PRO A 55 -16.14 12.04 -15.57
CA PRO A 55 -16.37 13.16 -16.49
C PRO A 55 -15.18 14.14 -16.58
N LYS A 56 -14.33 14.17 -15.55
CA LYS A 56 -13.12 15.01 -15.50
C LYS A 56 -11.86 14.33 -16.05
N ASN A 57 -11.91 13.03 -16.36
CA ASN A 57 -10.75 12.22 -16.77
C ASN A 57 -9.52 12.51 -15.90
N ALA A 58 -9.69 12.42 -14.57
CA ALA A 58 -8.62 12.79 -13.65
C ALA A 58 -7.42 11.87 -13.86
N LYS A 59 -6.24 12.47 -13.91
CA LYS A 59 -4.99 11.75 -14.17
C LYS A 59 -4.23 11.53 -12.88
N GLN A 60 -3.74 10.31 -12.71
CA GLN A 60 -2.84 9.92 -11.64
C GLN A 60 -1.63 9.18 -12.22
N TYR A 61 -0.53 9.18 -11.50
CA TYR A 61 0.70 8.48 -11.86
C TYR A 61 1.00 7.43 -10.82
N ILE A 62 1.11 6.18 -11.24
CA ILE A 62 1.36 5.02 -10.38
C ILE A 62 2.84 4.72 -10.38
N HIS A 63 3.41 4.67 -9.18
CA HIS A 63 4.80 4.38 -8.90
C HIS A 63 4.95 3.00 -8.32
N ARG A 64 6.02 2.29 -8.68
CA ARG A 64 6.40 1.00 -8.09
C ARG A 64 7.90 0.91 -7.90
N VAL A 65 8.31 0.50 -6.70
CA VAL A 65 9.70 0.21 -6.35
C VAL A 65 9.74 -1.11 -5.58
N THR A 66 10.65 -2.01 -5.96
CA THR A 66 10.90 -3.27 -5.26
C THR A 66 12.09 -3.11 -4.34
N LEU A 67 11.88 -3.33 -3.03
CA LEU A 67 12.92 -3.47 -2.02
C LEU A 67 13.23 -4.96 -1.91
N ALA A 68 14.36 -5.38 -2.49
CA ALA A 68 14.72 -6.79 -2.60
C ALA A 68 15.72 -7.22 -1.52
N GLN A 69 15.81 -8.53 -1.29
CA GLN A 69 16.82 -9.15 -0.43
C GLN A 69 16.83 -8.63 1.02
N LEU A 70 15.64 -8.37 1.57
CA LEU A 70 15.51 -7.89 2.94
C LEU A 70 15.83 -9.01 3.94
N GLN A 71 16.40 -8.62 5.09
CA GLN A 71 16.61 -9.56 6.19
C GLN A 71 15.26 -10.05 6.74
N PRO A 72 15.08 -11.35 7.03
CA PRO A 72 13.85 -11.88 7.62
C PRO A 72 13.63 -11.31 9.03
N ASN A 73 12.37 -11.31 9.47
CA ASN A 73 11.95 -10.89 10.81
C ASN A 73 12.54 -9.52 11.26
N THR A 74 12.65 -8.57 10.34
CA THR A 74 13.34 -7.30 10.55
C THR A 74 12.39 -6.15 10.25
N THR A 75 12.40 -5.14 11.12
CA THR A 75 11.61 -3.92 10.90
C THR A 75 12.42 -2.92 10.10
N TYR A 76 11.89 -2.52 8.95
CA TYR A 76 12.45 -1.47 8.10
C TYR A 76 11.60 -0.22 8.20
N ARG A 77 12.26 0.93 8.28
CA ARG A 77 11.66 2.24 8.06
C ARG A 77 11.85 2.63 6.60
N TYR A 78 10.86 3.28 6.02
CA TYR A 78 10.95 3.74 4.64
C TYR A 78 10.10 4.98 4.37
N HIS A 79 10.42 5.67 3.29
CA HIS A 79 9.57 6.66 2.65
C HIS A 79 9.78 6.61 1.14
N CYS A 80 8.82 7.12 0.39
CA CYS A 80 8.86 7.08 -1.07
C CYS A 80 8.50 8.42 -1.68
N GLY A 81 8.98 8.65 -2.90
CA GLY A 81 8.74 9.91 -3.59
C GLY A 81 9.77 10.18 -4.67
N SER A 82 10.16 11.44 -4.76
CA SER A 82 11.13 11.95 -5.72
C SER A 82 11.76 13.24 -5.20
N ARG A 83 12.67 13.82 -5.97
CA ARG A 83 13.21 15.18 -5.70
C ARG A 83 12.14 16.29 -5.61
N LEU A 84 10.91 16.03 -6.05
CA LEU A 84 9.79 16.98 -5.99
C LEU A 84 9.02 16.90 -4.66
N GLY A 85 9.23 15.86 -3.87
CA GLY A 85 8.50 15.63 -2.62
C GLY A 85 8.57 14.18 -2.17
N TRP A 86 8.48 14.01 -0.86
CA TRP A 86 8.56 12.73 -0.16
C TRP A 86 7.29 12.47 0.64
N SER A 87 6.96 11.20 0.82
CA SER A 87 5.91 10.78 1.73
C SER A 87 6.26 11.05 3.19
N ALA A 88 5.31 10.81 4.09
CA ALA A 88 5.64 10.58 5.48
C ALA A 88 6.55 9.34 5.64
N MET A 89 7.14 9.23 6.83
CA MET A 89 7.90 8.04 7.22
C MET A 89 6.96 6.93 7.67
N TYR A 90 7.16 5.74 7.11
CA TYR A 90 6.42 4.52 7.44
C TYR A 90 7.39 3.42 7.87
N SER A 91 6.86 2.29 8.33
CA SER A 91 7.66 1.11 8.65
C SER A 91 6.90 -0.17 8.41
N PHE A 92 7.61 -1.23 8.04
CA PHE A 92 7.05 -2.57 7.91
C PHE A 92 8.00 -3.61 8.50
N ARG A 93 7.48 -4.80 8.80
CA ARG A 93 8.27 -5.93 9.27
C ARG A 93 8.26 -7.03 8.23
N THR A 94 9.43 -7.57 7.91
CA THR A 94 9.55 -8.74 7.05
C THR A 94 9.20 -10.02 7.80
N ILE A 95 8.72 -11.02 7.06
CA ILE A 95 8.27 -12.29 7.64
C ILE A 95 9.45 -13.18 8.08
N PHE A 96 9.14 -14.26 8.82
CA PHE A 96 10.11 -15.29 9.19
C PHE A 96 10.43 -16.22 8.01
N GLU A 97 11.67 -16.69 7.93
CA GLU A 97 12.13 -17.60 6.87
C GLU A 97 12.03 -19.10 7.26
N HIS A 98 11.26 -19.46 8.28
CA HIS A 98 11.27 -20.82 8.84
C HIS A 98 10.00 -21.61 8.50
N SER A 99 10.17 -22.90 8.21
CA SER A 99 9.09 -23.83 7.81
C SER A 99 8.02 -24.09 8.87
N ASN A 100 8.25 -23.71 10.13
CA ASN A 100 7.29 -23.83 11.24
C ASN A 100 6.57 -22.50 11.56
N TRP A 101 6.67 -21.50 10.69
CA TRP A 101 6.00 -20.23 10.88
C TRP A 101 4.49 -20.35 10.66
N SER A 102 3.71 -19.79 11.60
CA SER A 102 2.25 -19.68 11.51
C SER A 102 1.89 -18.20 11.34
N PRO A 103 1.57 -17.74 10.11
CA PRO A 103 1.26 -16.33 9.87
C PRO A 103 -0.06 -15.93 10.51
N SER A 104 -0.12 -14.70 11.05
CA SER A 104 -1.37 -14.06 11.46
C SER A 104 -1.90 -13.18 10.33
N LEU A 105 -3.00 -13.59 9.70
CA LEU A 105 -3.63 -12.87 8.60
C LEU A 105 -4.93 -12.21 9.07
N ALA A 106 -5.10 -10.92 8.83
CA ALA A 106 -6.43 -10.31 8.89
C ALA A 106 -7.10 -10.43 7.52
N ILE A 107 -8.31 -11.00 7.50
CA ILE A 107 -9.15 -11.08 6.30
C ILE A 107 -10.39 -10.25 6.56
N TYR A 108 -10.69 -9.31 5.68
CA TYR A 108 -11.92 -8.54 5.72
C TYR A 108 -12.42 -8.22 4.31
N GLY A 109 -13.71 -7.94 4.20
CA GLY A 109 -14.39 -7.49 2.97
C GLY A 109 -15.58 -6.61 3.35
N ASP A 110 -16.17 -5.94 2.36
CA ASP A 110 -17.37 -5.10 2.53
C ASP A 110 -17.17 -3.90 3.48
N MET A 111 -16.10 -3.11 3.23
CA MET A 111 -15.91 -1.84 3.92
C MET A 111 -16.60 -0.69 3.17
N GLY A 112 -17.89 -0.49 3.43
CA GLY A 112 -18.57 0.76 3.06
C GLY A 112 -18.08 1.94 3.92
N VAL A 113 -17.93 3.12 3.31
CA VAL A 113 -17.47 4.37 3.98
C VAL A 113 -18.31 4.76 5.21
N VAL A 114 -19.59 4.39 5.23
CA VAL A 114 -20.55 4.77 6.29
C VAL A 114 -20.50 3.84 7.51
N ASN A 115 -19.91 2.64 7.42
CA ASN A 115 -19.90 1.64 8.49
C ASN A 115 -18.53 1.00 8.74
N ALA A 116 -17.44 1.76 8.59
CA ALA A 116 -16.08 1.31 8.90
C ALA A 116 -15.81 1.18 10.43
N ALA A 117 -16.75 0.64 11.21
CA ALA A 117 -16.63 0.46 12.66
C ALA A 117 -15.40 -0.37 13.05
N SER A 118 -14.99 -1.30 12.17
CA SER A 118 -13.82 -2.16 12.38
C SER A 118 -12.50 -1.50 12.00
N LEU A 119 -12.50 -0.37 11.28
CA LEU A 119 -11.27 0.25 10.78
C LEU A 119 -10.37 0.80 11.92
N PRO A 120 -10.89 1.50 12.94
CA PRO A 120 -10.04 1.94 14.07
C PRO A 120 -9.43 0.77 14.85
N ALA A 121 -10.15 -0.36 14.95
CA ALA A 121 -9.65 -1.56 15.59
C ALA A 121 -8.53 -2.18 14.75
N LEU A 122 -8.76 -2.39 13.46
CA LEU A 122 -7.76 -2.90 12.53
C LEU A 122 -6.50 -2.02 12.48
N GLN A 123 -6.66 -0.69 12.42
CA GLN A 123 -5.53 0.24 12.46
C GLN A 123 -4.71 0.05 13.74
N ARG A 124 -5.38 -0.04 14.90
CA ARG A 124 -4.71 -0.26 16.18
C ARG A 124 -3.97 -1.61 16.20
N GLU A 125 -4.62 -2.69 15.79
CA GLU A 125 -4.08 -4.04 15.81
C GLU A 125 -2.90 -4.19 14.83
N THR A 126 -2.98 -3.58 13.66
CA THR A 126 -1.86 -3.47 12.70
C THR A 126 -0.67 -2.74 13.32
N GLN A 127 -0.89 -1.59 13.96
CA GLN A 127 0.18 -0.83 14.62
C GLN A 127 0.80 -1.57 15.81
N LEU A 128 0.04 -2.45 16.46
CA LEU A 128 0.54 -3.35 17.51
C LEU A 128 1.30 -4.57 16.94
N GLY A 129 1.36 -4.73 15.62
CA GLY A 129 2.04 -5.85 14.98
C GLY A 129 1.31 -7.18 15.14
N MET A 130 -0.02 -7.16 15.27
CA MET A 130 -0.83 -8.37 15.44
C MET A 130 -1.01 -9.17 14.14
N TYR A 131 -0.69 -8.59 13.00
CA TYR A 131 -0.88 -9.19 11.68
C TYR A 131 0.41 -9.13 10.85
N ASP A 132 0.71 -10.22 10.15
CA ASP A 132 1.83 -10.34 9.21
C ASP A 132 1.44 -9.95 7.79
N ALA A 133 0.15 -10.08 7.45
CA ALA A 133 -0.42 -9.68 6.17
C ALA A 133 -1.90 -9.35 6.34
N ILE A 134 -2.46 -8.66 5.35
CA ILE A 134 -3.88 -8.34 5.28
C ILE A 134 -4.41 -8.68 3.90
N LEU A 135 -5.52 -9.42 3.86
CA LEU A 135 -6.25 -9.75 2.64
C LEU A 135 -7.59 -9.02 2.64
N HIS A 136 -7.75 -8.10 1.71
CA HIS A 136 -9.04 -7.46 1.44
C HIS A 136 -9.77 -8.23 0.35
N MET A 137 -10.84 -8.92 0.73
CA MET A 137 -11.67 -9.73 -0.18
C MET A 137 -12.78 -8.91 -0.82
N GLY A 138 -12.45 -8.18 -1.89
CA GLY A 138 -13.42 -7.54 -2.79
C GLY A 138 -14.34 -6.51 -2.12
N ASP A 139 -15.17 -5.85 -2.93
CA ASP A 139 -16.10 -4.80 -2.51
C ASP A 139 -15.38 -3.66 -1.77
N PHE A 140 -14.37 -3.11 -2.46
CA PHE A 140 -13.45 -2.11 -1.93
C PHE A 140 -14.16 -0.85 -1.47
N ALA A 141 -15.25 -0.51 -2.14
CA ALA A 141 -16.08 0.62 -1.80
C ALA A 141 -17.39 0.55 -2.60
N TYR A 142 -18.50 0.45 -1.88
CA TYR A 142 -19.71 1.10 -2.35
C TYR A 142 -19.37 2.57 -2.65
N ASP A 143 -19.80 3.07 -3.81
CA ASP A 143 -19.78 4.49 -4.15
C ASP A 143 -18.40 5.14 -4.46
N MET A 144 -17.42 4.39 -4.98
CA MET A 144 -16.15 4.96 -5.51
C MET A 144 -16.35 6.04 -6.58
N CYS A 145 -17.46 5.99 -7.32
CA CYS A 145 -17.80 6.96 -8.37
C CYS A 145 -18.64 8.14 -7.86
N HIS A 146 -19.07 8.12 -6.60
CA HIS A 146 -19.90 9.16 -6.03
C HIS A 146 -19.03 10.37 -5.60
N GLU A 147 -19.57 11.58 -5.76
CA GLU A 147 -18.85 12.84 -5.52
C GLU A 147 -17.50 12.95 -6.28
N ASP A 148 -17.49 12.61 -7.57
CA ASP A 148 -16.32 12.67 -8.46
C ASP A 148 -15.07 11.92 -7.93
N GLY A 149 -15.26 10.81 -7.21
CA GLY A 149 -14.15 10.01 -6.68
C GLY A 149 -13.57 10.47 -5.34
N SER A 150 -14.12 11.54 -4.74
CA SER A 150 -13.65 12.06 -3.45
C SER A 150 -13.90 11.09 -2.28
N VAL A 151 -14.98 10.31 -2.34
CA VAL A 151 -15.29 9.25 -1.38
C VAL A 151 -14.25 8.13 -1.44
N GLY A 152 -13.84 7.73 -2.65
CA GLY A 152 -12.75 6.77 -2.86
C GLY A 152 -11.41 7.30 -2.35
N ASP A 153 -11.11 8.58 -2.56
CA ASP A 153 -9.90 9.23 -2.04
C ASP A 153 -9.83 9.20 -0.50
N GLU A 154 -10.96 9.39 0.19
CA GLU A 154 -11.03 9.31 1.65
C GLU A 154 -10.86 7.88 2.16
N PHE A 155 -11.51 6.91 1.50
CA PHE A 155 -11.34 5.50 1.82
C PHE A 155 -9.88 5.06 1.65
N MET A 156 -9.23 5.48 0.57
CA MET A 156 -7.82 5.15 0.33
C MET A 156 -6.92 5.77 1.41
N ARG A 157 -7.17 7.02 1.85
CA ARG A 157 -6.44 7.61 2.99
C ARG A 157 -6.57 6.79 4.27
N GLN A 158 -7.76 6.28 4.53
CA GLN A 158 -8.04 5.41 5.67
C GLN A 158 -7.28 4.08 5.56
N VAL A 159 -7.34 3.43 4.40
CA VAL A 159 -6.60 2.19 4.13
C VAL A 159 -5.09 2.38 4.20
N GLU A 160 -4.55 3.54 3.80
CA GLU A 160 -3.10 3.83 3.85
C GLU A 160 -2.53 3.66 5.27
N THR A 161 -3.31 3.99 6.31
CA THR A 161 -2.89 3.85 7.72
C THR A 161 -2.57 2.41 8.12
N ILE A 162 -3.01 1.45 7.30
CA ILE A 162 -2.81 0.01 7.46
C ILE A 162 -1.88 -0.50 6.35
N ALA A 163 -2.21 -0.23 5.09
CA ALA A 163 -1.54 -0.77 3.91
C ALA A 163 -0.10 -0.28 3.71
N ALA A 164 0.29 0.83 4.35
CA ALA A 164 1.68 1.29 4.35
C ALA A 164 2.56 0.53 5.38
N TYR A 165 1.98 -0.22 6.30
CA TYR A 165 2.70 -0.88 7.41
C TYR A 165 2.77 -2.40 7.28
N VAL A 166 1.78 -3.02 6.62
CA VAL A 166 1.67 -4.47 6.48
C VAL A 166 1.34 -4.83 5.02
N PRO A 167 1.93 -5.92 4.45
CA PRO A 167 1.59 -6.41 3.13
C PRO A 167 0.07 -6.52 2.90
N TYR A 168 -0.42 -5.74 1.95
CA TYR A 168 -1.83 -5.56 1.68
C TYR A 168 -2.20 -6.10 0.30
N MET A 169 -2.88 -7.25 0.30
CA MET A 169 -3.34 -7.92 -0.91
C MET A 169 -4.82 -7.66 -1.12
N VAL A 170 -5.19 -7.45 -2.39
CA VAL A 170 -6.56 -7.13 -2.78
C VAL A 170 -7.04 -8.15 -3.80
N CYS A 171 -8.25 -8.68 -3.59
CA CYS A 171 -8.98 -9.46 -4.58
C CYS A 171 -10.03 -8.56 -5.24
N VAL A 172 -10.23 -8.74 -6.55
CA VAL A 172 -11.26 -8.00 -7.31
C VAL A 172 -12.62 -8.61 -7.01
N GLY A 173 -13.58 -7.80 -6.55
CA GLY A 173 -14.98 -8.19 -6.39
C GLY A 173 -15.79 -7.91 -7.65
N ASN A 174 -17.09 -8.18 -7.59
CA ASN A 174 -18.02 -7.97 -8.71
C ASN A 174 -18.45 -6.49 -8.86
N HIS A 175 -18.16 -5.62 -7.88
CA HIS A 175 -18.48 -4.20 -7.92
C HIS A 175 -17.41 -3.34 -8.62
N GLU A 176 -16.21 -3.88 -8.85
CA GLU A 176 -15.10 -3.21 -9.56
C GLU A 176 -15.21 -3.28 -11.10
N GLN A 177 -16.29 -3.86 -11.65
CA GLN A 177 -16.46 -4.11 -13.09
C GLN A 177 -17.44 -3.17 -13.80
N LYS A 178 -17.74 -1.98 -13.25
CA LYS A 178 -18.61 -1.00 -13.92
C LYS A 178 -17.87 0.21 -14.44
#